data_AF-A0A3L8PUI2-F1
#
_entry.id   AF-A0A3L8PUI2-F1
#
_cell.length_a   1.000
_cell.length_b   1.000
_cell.length_c   1.000
_cell.angle_alpha   90.00
_cell.angle_beta   90.00
_cell.angle_gamma   90.00
#
_symmetry.space_group_name_H-M   'P 1'
#
loop_
_entity.id
_entity.type
_entity.pdbx_description
1 polymer ?
#
loop_
_entity_poly.entity_id
_entity_poly.type
_entity_poly.pdbx_seq_one_letter_code
_entity_poly.pdbx_strand_id
1 'polypeptide(L)'
;MKENKVMALMEISINVLDSLIQAYDNKALSNSVLTEASHRIREHMESNQTVTDDLMKEVTMDQNSLLKLSGSFAHQTNLIIMVLQQVNDDTMVEVAINLARERMLQFFQLIKKDNQGIIPTKKLRDIESRYQLSDKQANGKKDA
;
A
#
# COMPACT_ATOMS: atom_id res chain seq x y z
N MET A 1 11.33 11.24 -18.61
CA MET A 1 11.51 11.29 -17.15
C MET A 1 11.71 9.86 -16.66
N LYS A 2 12.75 9.57 -15.86
CA LYS A 2 12.96 8.25 -15.27
C LYS A 2 12.37 8.28 -13.87
N GLU A 3 11.33 7.50 -13.61
CA GLU A 3 10.71 7.38 -12.29
C GLU A 3 11.62 6.56 -11.34
N ASN A 4 11.76 7.01 -10.09
CA ASN A 4 12.56 6.34 -9.07
C ASN A 4 11.87 5.05 -8.62
N LYS A 5 12.55 3.91 -8.84
CA LYS A 5 11.96 2.58 -8.65
C LYS A 5 11.77 2.16 -7.18
N VAL A 6 12.52 2.75 -6.22
CA VAL A 6 12.40 2.40 -4.79
C VAL A 6 11.15 3.01 -4.17
N MET A 7 10.92 4.31 -4.41
CA MET A 7 9.65 4.96 -4.08
C MET A 7 8.51 4.32 -4.87
N ALA A 8 8.74 3.96 -6.13
CA ALA A 8 7.74 3.28 -6.94
C ALA A 8 7.27 1.98 -6.26
N LEU A 9 8.15 1.09 -5.79
CA LEU A 9 7.71 -0.16 -5.18
C LEU A 9 6.88 0.04 -3.89
N MET A 10 7.21 1.06 -3.08
CA MET A 10 6.41 1.45 -1.93
C MET A 10 5.03 1.98 -2.35
N GLU A 11 5.00 2.86 -3.35
CA GLU A 11 3.76 3.39 -3.91
C GLU A 11 2.90 2.29 -4.54
N ILE A 12 3.49 1.40 -5.33
CA ILE A 12 2.80 0.27 -5.94
C ILE A 12 2.19 -0.61 -4.85
N SER A 13 2.90 -0.87 -3.75
CA SER A 13 2.40 -1.66 -2.62
C SER A 13 1.15 -1.02 -2.01
N ILE A 14 1.20 0.27 -1.69
CA ILE A 14 0.04 1.00 -1.15
C ILE A 14 -1.11 1.05 -2.16
N ASN A 15 -0.83 1.32 -3.43
CA ASN A 15 -1.85 1.37 -4.49
C ASN A 15 -2.53 0.02 -4.71
N VAL A 16 -1.78 -1.08 -4.64
CA VAL A 16 -2.32 -2.42 -4.79
C VAL A 16 -3.22 -2.76 -3.63
N LEU A 17 -2.80 -2.51 -2.37
CA LEU A 17 -3.67 -2.71 -1.22
C LEU A 17 -4.96 -1.88 -1.31
N ASP A 18 -4.85 -0.59 -1.64
CA ASP A 18 -6.01 0.28 -1.87
C ASP A 18 -6.94 -0.27 -2.95
N SER A 19 -6.39 -0.73 -4.08
CA SER A 19 -7.19 -1.31 -5.18
C SER A 19 -7.94 -2.57 -4.76
N LEU A 20 -7.31 -3.45 -3.95
CA LEU A 20 -7.95 -4.65 -3.44
C LEU A 20 -9.09 -4.31 -2.47
N ILE A 21 -8.88 -3.33 -1.58
CA ILE A 21 -9.89 -2.85 -0.64
C ILE A 21 -11.07 -2.25 -1.40
N GLN A 22 -10.81 -1.38 -2.38
CA GLN A 22 -11.86 -0.79 -3.22
C GLN A 22 -12.60 -1.85 -4.04
N ALA A 23 -11.91 -2.85 -4.57
CA ALA A 23 -12.56 -3.95 -5.28
C ALA A 23 -13.47 -4.77 -4.36
N TYR A 24 -13.04 -5.03 -3.12
CA TYR A 24 -13.88 -5.69 -2.11
C TYR A 24 -15.11 -4.86 -1.76
N ASP A 25 -14.94 -3.57 -1.43
CA ASP A 25 -16.04 -2.68 -1.03
C ASP A 25 -17.08 -2.50 -2.14
N ASN A 26 -16.64 -2.55 -3.40
CA ASN A 26 -17.51 -2.48 -4.58
C ASN A 26 -18.01 -3.84 -5.08
N LYS A 27 -17.78 -4.94 -4.33
CA LYS A 27 -18.16 -6.32 -4.73
C LYS A 27 -17.62 -6.74 -6.10
N ALA A 28 -16.45 -6.21 -6.47
CA ALA A 28 -15.75 -6.45 -7.72
C ALA A 28 -14.43 -7.23 -7.53
N LEU A 29 -14.13 -7.69 -6.30
CA LEU A 29 -12.94 -8.49 -6.02
C LEU A 29 -13.07 -9.86 -6.71
N SER A 30 -12.10 -10.17 -7.57
CA SER A 30 -12.09 -11.40 -8.37
C SER A 30 -10.68 -11.93 -8.56
N ASN A 31 -10.55 -13.18 -9.01
CA ASN A 31 -9.26 -13.79 -9.30
C ASN A 31 -8.47 -13.03 -10.39
N SER A 32 -9.12 -12.37 -11.34
CA SER A 32 -8.42 -11.55 -12.32
C SER A 32 -7.79 -10.31 -11.67
N VAL A 33 -8.53 -9.62 -10.78
CA VAL A 33 -8.02 -8.49 -9.99
C VAL A 33 -6.83 -8.93 -9.12
N LEU A 34 -6.94 -10.08 -8.46
CA LEU A 34 -5.86 -10.63 -7.63
C LEU A 34 -4.62 -11.01 -8.45
N THR A 35 -4.82 -11.58 -9.63
CA THR A 35 -3.71 -11.94 -10.54
C THR A 35 -3.00 -10.70 -11.06
N GLU A 36 -3.75 -9.67 -11.45
CA GLU A 36 -3.19 -8.39 -11.89
C GLU A 36 -2.43 -7.69 -10.75
N ALA A 37 -2.99 -7.70 -9.53
CA ALA A 37 -2.31 -7.20 -8.33
C ALA A 37 -0.98 -7.92 -8.07
N SER A 38 -0.98 -9.26 -8.13
CA SER A 38 0.23 -10.08 -7.96
C SER A 38 1.29 -9.76 -9.02
N HIS A 39 0.87 -9.64 -10.28
CA HIS A 39 1.76 -9.32 -11.39
C HIS A 39 2.42 -7.94 -11.22
N ARG A 40 1.63 -6.90 -10.89
CA ARG A 40 2.15 -5.54 -10.66
C ARG A 40 3.22 -5.49 -9.57
N ILE A 41 3.00 -6.18 -8.45
CA ILE A 41 3.97 -6.23 -7.35
C ILE A 41 5.24 -6.96 -7.79
N ARG A 42 5.09 -8.14 -8.42
CA ARG A 42 6.24 -8.95 -8.84
C ARG A 42 7.13 -8.23 -9.86
N GLU A 43 6.53 -7.57 -10.85
CA GLU A 43 7.25 -6.78 -11.85
C GLU A 43 8.11 -5.69 -11.19
N HIS A 44 7.57 -5.00 -10.19
CA HIS A 44 8.29 -3.94 -9.47
C HIS A 44 9.35 -4.50 -8.51
N MET A 45 9.15 -5.69 -7.95
CA MET A 45 10.15 -6.36 -7.12
C MET A 45 11.35 -6.83 -7.95
N GLU A 46 11.13 -7.38 -9.14
CA GLU A 46 12.19 -7.89 -10.02
C GLU A 46 13.01 -6.78 -10.71
N SER A 47 12.42 -5.60 -10.92
CA SER A 47 13.06 -4.50 -11.65
C SER A 47 13.99 -3.58 -10.82
N ASN A 48 14.20 -3.88 -9.54
CA ASN A 48 14.66 -2.92 -8.52
C ASN A 48 16.18 -2.91 -8.24
N GLN A 49 17.03 -2.86 -9.28
CA GLN A 49 18.49 -2.90 -9.14
C GLN A 49 19.24 -1.55 -9.11
N THR A 50 18.60 -0.37 -9.18
CA THR A 50 19.34 0.92 -9.11
C THR A 50 18.49 2.07 -8.57
N VAL A 51 19.05 2.86 -7.65
CA VAL A 51 18.46 4.09 -7.09
C VAL A 51 18.98 5.30 -7.87
N THR A 52 18.14 6.32 -8.12
CA THR A 52 18.58 7.61 -8.70
C THR A 52 17.91 8.81 -8.00
N ASP A 53 18.60 9.95 -8.02
CA ASP A 53 18.50 11.05 -7.03
C ASP A 53 17.29 11.99 -7.14
N ASP A 54 16.55 12.01 -8.25
CA ASP A 54 15.59 13.10 -8.51
C ASP A 54 14.31 13.05 -7.65
N LEU A 55 13.91 11.89 -7.13
CA LEU A 55 12.76 11.73 -6.22
C LEU A 55 13.14 11.81 -4.73
N MET A 56 14.44 11.80 -4.42
CA MET A 56 14.93 11.99 -3.04
C MET A 56 14.81 13.45 -2.60
N LYS A 57 14.59 14.39 -3.53
CA LYS A 57 14.44 15.83 -3.20
C LYS A 57 13.24 16.12 -2.29
N GLU A 58 12.18 15.30 -2.35
CA GLU A 58 10.98 15.43 -1.52
C GLU A 58 10.95 14.47 -0.32
N VAL A 59 11.97 13.62 -0.19
CA VAL A 59 12.05 12.57 0.83
C VAL A 59 13.25 12.85 1.73
N THR A 60 13.00 13.12 3.00
CA THR A 60 14.05 13.35 4.01
C THR A 60 14.67 12.04 4.53
N MET A 61 14.13 10.89 4.14
CA MET A 61 14.59 9.57 4.54
C MET A 61 15.89 9.17 3.84
N ASP A 62 16.80 8.50 4.56
CA ASP A 62 18.01 7.95 3.94
C ASP A 62 17.69 6.77 2.99
N GLN A 63 18.54 6.59 2.00
CA GLN A 63 18.36 5.62 0.93
C GLN A 63 18.25 4.16 1.42
N ASN A 64 18.98 3.79 2.47
CA ASN A 64 18.98 2.41 2.99
C ASN A 64 17.68 2.10 3.74
N SER A 65 17.19 3.05 4.54
CA SER A 65 15.89 2.95 5.20
C SER A 65 14.76 2.85 4.19
N LEU A 66 14.82 3.66 3.12
CA LEU A 66 13.83 3.65 2.05
C LEU A 66 13.79 2.30 1.30
N LEU A 67 14.95 1.73 0.99
CA LEU A 67 15.07 0.41 0.37
C LEU A 67 14.47 -0.70 1.25
N LYS A 68 14.79 -0.71 2.55
CA LYS A 68 14.27 -1.71 3.50
C LYS A 68 12.75 -1.63 3.66
N LEU A 69 12.22 -0.41 3.83
CA LEU A 69 10.78 -0.19 3.94
C LEU A 69 10.06 -0.63 2.66
N SER A 70 10.55 -0.20 1.50
CA SER A 70 9.96 -0.53 0.21
C SER A 70 9.89 -2.05 -0.03
N GLY A 71 10.98 -2.77 0.24
CA GLY A 71 10.99 -4.24 0.14
C GLY A 71 10.04 -4.92 1.15
N SER A 72 9.97 -4.40 2.38
CA SER A 72 9.05 -4.91 3.40
C SER A 72 7.59 -4.74 2.99
N PHE A 73 7.23 -3.57 2.44
CA PHE A 73 5.86 -3.27 2.03
C PHE A 73 5.44 -4.19 0.88
N ALA A 74 6.33 -4.39 -0.11
CA ALA A 74 6.08 -5.29 -1.23
C ALA A 74 5.88 -6.74 -0.77
N HIS A 75 6.74 -7.22 0.13
CA HIS A 75 6.63 -8.57 0.68
C HIS A 75 5.30 -8.78 1.41
N GLN A 76 4.93 -7.87 2.32
CA GLN A 76 3.67 -7.97 3.05
C GLN A 76 2.45 -7.87 2.14
N THR A 77 2.49 -6.99 1.14
CA THR A 77 1.43 -6.85 0.13
C THR A 77 1.27 -8.15 -0.66
N ASN A 78 2.37 -8.76 -1.10
CA ASN A 78 2.33 -10.03 -1.81
C ASN A 78 1.76 -11.18 -0.96
N LEU A 79 2.09 -11.24 0.34
CA LEU A 79 1.52 -12.25 1.24
C LEU A 79 -0.01 -12.13 1.36
N ILE A 80 -0.54 -10.90 1.45
CA ILE A 80 -1.99 -10.66 1.49
C ILE A 80 -2.64 -11.13 0.18
N ILE A 81 -2.05 -10.80 -0.97
CA ILE A 81 -2.56 -11.25 -2.28
C ILE A 81 -2.58 -12.78 -2.35
N MET A 82 -1.50 -13.44 -1.91
CA MET A 82 -1.43 -14.90 -1.88
C MET A 82 -2.51 -15.51 -1.01
N VAL A 83 -2.77 -14.96 0.18
CA VAL A 83 -3.87 -15.43 1.04
C VAL A 83 -5.21 -15.27 0.32
N LEU A 84 -5.49 -14.09 -0.23
CA LEU A 84 -6.73 -13.82 -0.96
C LEU A 84 -6.94 -14.72 -2.19
N GLN A 85 -5.87 -15.19 -2.83
CA GLN A 85 -5.94 -16.14 -3.95
C GLN A 85 -6.23 -17.57 -3.53
N GLN A 86 -5.96 -17.94 -2.28
CA GLN A 86 -6.09 -19.32 -1.78
C GLN A 86 -7.36 -19.55 -0.97
N VAL A 87 -8.00 -18.48 -0.49
CA VAL A 87 -9.23 -18.57 0.31
C VAL A 87 -10.46 -18.42 -0.58
N ASN A 88 -11.45 -19.31 -0.38
CA ASN A 88 -12.76 -19.24 -1.03
C ASN A 88 -13.88 -18.91 -0.03
N ASP A 89 -13.54 -18.67 1.23
CA ASP A 89 -14.48 -18.37 2.31
C ASP A 89 -14.62 -16.86 2.50
N ASP A 90 -15.85 -16.36 2.45
CA ASP A 90 -16.16 -14.92 2.53
C ASP A 90 -15.64 -14.28 3.82
N THR A 91 -15.67 -15.02 4.94
CA THR A 91 -15.16 -14.53 6.24
C THR A 91 -13.65 -14.36 6.18
N MET A 92 -12.94 -15.33 5.61
CA MET A 92 -11.48 -15.25 5.45
C MET A 92 -11.07 -14.15 4.46
N VAL A 93 -11.86 -13.93 3.40
CA VAL A 93 -11.67 -12.79 2.50
C VAL A 93 -11.82 -11.46 3.26
N GLU A 94 -12.87 -11.31 4.06
CA GLU A 94 -13.09 -10.11 4.87
C GLU A 94 -11.93 -9.86 5.86
N VAL A 95 -11.47 -10.90 6.56
CA VAL A 95 -10.32 -10.82 7.48
C VAL A 95 -9.06 -10.38 6.74
N ALA A 96 -8.78 -10.95 5.56
CA ALA A 96 -7.61 -10.58 4.77
C ALA A 96 -7.69 -9.14 4.24
N ILE A 97 -8.88 -8.65 3.90
CA ILE A 97 -9.10 -7.25 3.49
C ILE A 97 -8.96 -6.29 4.68
N ASN A 98 -9.43 -6.66 5.86
CA ASN A 98 -9.21 -5.86 7.07
C ASN A 98 -7.72 -5.79 7.42
N LEU A 99 -6.99 -6.90 7.28
CA LEU A 99 -5.53 -6.90 7.40
C LEU A 99 -4.87 -5.99 6.35
N ALA A 100 -5.37 -5.95 5.11
CA ALA A 100 -4.88 -5.03 4.07
C ALA A 100 -5.03 -3.56 4.48
N ARG A 101 -6.17 -3.19 5.08
CA ARG A 101 -6.42 -1.84 5.61
C ARG A 101 -5.44 -1.50 6.72
N GLU A 102 -5.27 -2.39 7.69
CA GLU A 102 -4.33 -2.19 8.81
C GLU A 102 -2.90 -2.02 8.32
N ARG A 103 -2.45 -2.86 7.37
CA ARG A 103 -1.09 -2.74 6.81
C ARG A 103 -0.89 -1.44 6.07
N MET A 104 -1.85 -1.01 5.27
CA MET A 104 -1.77 0.28 4.58
C MET A 104 -1.69 1.46 5.57
N LEU A 105 -2.48 1.45 6.64
CA LEU A 105 -2.39 2.47 7.69
C LEU A 105 -1.02 2.47 8.39
N GLN A 106 -0.48 1.29 8.71
CA GLN A 106 0.86 1.15 9.26
C GLN A 106 1.94 1.65 8.30
N PHE A 107 1.79 1.42 7.00
CA PHE A 107 2.70 1.94 5.97
C PHE A 107 2.73 3.46 5.98
N PHE A 108 1.57 4.12 6.02
CA PHE A 108 1.52 5.58 6.14
C PHE A 108 2.15 6.10 7.44
N GLN A 109 1.95 5.40 8.57
CA GLN A 109 2.59 5.76 9.83
C GLN A 109 4.12 5.66 9.75
N LEU A 110 4.65 4.60 9.14
CA LEU A 110 6.09 4.41 8.95
C LEU A 110 6.68 5.47 8.02
N ILE A 111 6.02 5.76 6.88
CA ILE A 111 6.43 6.84 5.97
C ILE A 111 6.49 8.16 6.74
N LYS A 112 5.44 8.52 7.48
CA LYS A 112 5.41 9.78 8.25
C LYS A 112 6.49 9.81 9.32
N LYS A 113 6.72 8.72 10.04
CA LYS A 113 7.76 8.63 11.07
C LYS A 113 9.14 8.94 10.49
N ASP A 114 9.45 8.37 9.34
CA ASP A 114 10.77 8.46 8.72
C ASP A 114 10.91 9.64 7.75
N ASN A 115 9.82 10.39 7.52
CA ASN A 115 9.76 11.55 6.61
C ASN A 115 9.17 12.81 7.27
N GLN A 116 9.49 13.05 8.55
CA GLN A 116 9.12 14.27 9.31
C GLN A 116 7.61 14.60 9.32
N GLY A 117 6.76 13.58 9.36
CA GLY A 117 5.31 13.71 9.35
C GLY A 117 4.71 13.93 7.96
N ILE A 118 5.52 13.94 6.90
CA ILE A 118 5.09 14.24 5.53
C ILE A 118 4.94 12.94 4.73
N ILE A 119 3.79 12.77 4.07
CA ILE A 119 3.66 11.79 2.99
C ILE A 119 4.21 12.41 1.70
N PRO A 120 5.23 11.82 1.06
CA PRO A 120 6.04 12.51 0.06
C PRO A 120 5.27 12.82 -1.22
N THR A 121 4.37 11.95 -1.68
CA THR A 121 3.72 12.13 -2.98
C THR A 121 2.23 12.43 -2.87
N LYS A 122 1.71 13.20 -3.83
CA LYS A 122 0.29 13.55 -3.88
C LYS A 122 -0.60 12.30 -3.94
N LYS A 123 -0.19 11.31 -4.74
CA LYS A 123 -0.92 10.04 -4.90
C LYS A 123 -1.10 9.34 -3.55
N LEU A 124 -0.04 9.25 -2.76
CA LEU A 124 -0.09 8.66 -1.43
C LEU A 124 -0.93 9.50 -0.46
N ARG A 125 -0.86 10.84 -0.53
CA ARG A 125 -1.72 11.75 0.27
C ARG A 125 -3.20 11.58 -0.05
N ASP A 126 -3.55 11.43 -1.32
CA ASP A 126 -4.92 11.25 -1.79
C ASP A 126 -5.50 9.91 -1.30
N ILE A 127 -4.69 8.84 -1.28
CA ILE A 127 -5.06 7.54 -0.71
C ILE A 127 -5.23 7.68 0.80
N GLU A 128 -4.22 8.19 1.51
CA GLU A 128 -4.24 8.36 2.96
C GLU A 128 -5.49 9.11 3.45
N SER A 129 -5.84 10.20 2.75
CA SER A 129 -7.00 11.03 3.10
C SER A 129 -8.31 10.25 3.12
N ARG A 130 -8.50 9.28 2.20
CA ARG A 130 -9.70 8.43 2.19
C ARG A 130 -9.82 7.58 3.45
N TYR A 131 -8.71 7.05 3.94
CA TYR A 131 -8.72 6.17 5.12
C TYR A 131 -8.75 6.94 6.44
N GLN A 132 -8.21 8.17 6.50
CA GLN A 132 -8.37 9.05 7.67
C GLN A 132 -9.81 9.56 7.85
N LEU A 133 -10.57 9.70 6.76
CA LEU A 133 -11.99 10.11 6.82
C LEU A 133 -12.89 8.97 7.32
N SER A 134 -12.58 7.73 6.95
CA SER A 134 -13.29 6.53 7.43
C SER A 134 -13.18 6.35 8.96
N ASP A 135 -12.02 6.62 9.55
CA ASP A 135 -11.82 6.56 11.01
C ASP A 135 -12.61 7.65 11.77
N LYS A 136 -12.77 8.84 11.17
CA LYS A 136 -13.59 9.91 11.75
C LYS A 136 -15.08 9.62 11.67
N GLN A 137 -15.55 8.99 10.60
CA GLN A 137 -16.96 8.59 10.46
C GLN A 137 -17.31 7.37 11.33
N ALA A 138 -16.38 6.44 11.54
CA ALA A 138 -16.55 5.31 12.46
C ALA A 138 -16.63 5.77 13.93
N ASN A 139 -15.84 6.78 14.32
CA ASN A 139 -15.86 7.33 15.68
C ASN A 139 -16.91 8.44 15.91
N GLY A 140 -17.44 9.07 14.84
CA GLY A 140 -18.49 10.08 14.93
C GLY A 140 -19.90 9.54 15.20
N LYS A 141 -20.09 8.21 15.24
CA LYS A 141 -21.37 7.55 15.54
C LYS A 141 -21.50 7.06 16.99
N LYS A 142 -20.58 7.42 17.89
CA LYS A 142 -20.62 6.97 19.30
C LYS A 142 -21.26 7.95 20.29
N ASP A 143 -21.60 9.17 19.89
CA ASP A 143 -22.30 10.12 20.76
C ASP A 143 -23.38 10.87 19.98
N ALA A 144 -24.55 10.24 19.82
CA ALA A 144 -25.80 10.90 19.45
C ALA A 144 -26.99 10.14 20.03
#